data_AF-L8H533-F1
#
_entry.id   AF-L8H533-F1
#
_cell.length_a   1.000
_cell.length_b   1.000
_cell.length_c   1.000
_cell.angle_alpha   90.00
_cell.angle_beta   90.00
_cell.angle_gamma   90.00
#
_symmetry.space_group_name_H-M   'P 1'
#
loop_
_entity.id
_entity.type
_entity.pdbx_description
1 polymer ?
#
loop_
_entity_poly.entity_id
_entity_poly.type
_entity_poly.pdbx_seq_one_letter_code
_entity_poly.pdbx_strand_id
1 'polypeptide(L)'
;MAEQNKTWVDVQKKAFTRWANQFLSERRLKIENIETDLATGINLCNLLEIISSKSLGKYNHKPTMRYHYLENNGRAVKFIKDEGLQLVGIGPEDIVDGKLKLILGLIWTLILRYQINMIGEDRGPAWHYR
;
A
#
# COMPACT_ATOMS: atom_id res chain seq x y z
N MET A 1 -23.71 18.06 -20.80
CA MET A 1 -22.38 17.81 -20.20
C MET A 1 -22.64 17.18 -18.85
N ALA A 2 -22.33 15.90 -18.67
CA ALA A 2 -22.66 15.20 -17.42
C ALA A 2 -21.71 15.66 -16.31
N GLU A 3 -22.25 16.39 -15.35
CA GLU A 3 -21.59 16.72 -14.10
C GLU A 3 -21.39 15.40 -13.35
N GLN A 4 -20.18 14.83 -13.44
CA GLN A 4 -19.81 13.65 -12.66
C GLN A 4 -19.87 14.03 -11.19
N ASN A 5 -20.93 13.62 -10.50
CA ASN A 5 -21.01 13.60 -9.06
C ASN A 5 -19.81 12.81 -8.52
N LYS A 6 -18.71 13.52 -8.18
CA LYS A 6 -17.56 12.94 -7.50
C LYS A 6 -18.04 12.40 -6.17
N THR A 7 -18.02 11.09 -6.03
CA THR A 7 -18.36 10.47 -4.75
C THR A 7 -17.23 10.68 -3.75
N TRP A 8 -17.53 10.61 -2.46
CA TRP A 8 -16.48 10.58 -1.42
C TRP A 8 -15.50 9.43 -1.62
N VAL A 9 -15.97 8.30 -2.18
CA VAL A 9 -15.12 7.17 -2.55
C VAL A 9 -14.11 7.56 -3.63
N ASP A 10 -14.50 8.35 -4.65
CA ASP A 10 -13.56 8.80 -5.69
C ASP A 10 -12.51 9.77 -5.15
N VAL A 11 -12.90 10.63 -4.21
CA VAL A 11 -11.96 11.53 -3.52
C VAL A 11 -10.95 10.71 -2.71
N GLN A 12 -11.42 9.72 -1.96
CA GLN A 12 -10.59 8.83 -1.16
C GLN A 12 -9.64 8.00 -2.04
N LYS A 13 -10.14 7.38 -3.12
CA LYS A 13 -9.33 6.66 -4.11
C LYS A 13 -8.20 7.55 -4.62
N LYS A 14 -8.51 8.78 -5.05
CA LYS A 14 -7.50 9.72 -5.56
C LYS A 14 -6.46 10.09 -4.50
N ALA A 15 -6.89 10.36 -3.27
CA ALA A 15 -5.97 10.68 -2.18
C ALA A 15 -5.02 9.51 -1.87
N PHE A 16 -5.55 8.30 -1.74
CA PHE A 16 -4.78 7.11 -1.40
C PHE A 16 -3.84 6.67 -2.52
N THR A 17 -4.30 6.74 -3.78
CA THR A 17 -3.45 6.51 -4.95
C THR A 17 -2.30 7.51 -5.00
N ARG A 18 -2.56 8.80 -4.75
CA ARG A 18 -1.51 9.84 -4.74
C ARG A 18 -0.48 9.56 -3.64
N TRP A 19 -0.94 9.24 -2.44
CA TRP A 19 -0.06 8.90 -1.33
C TRP A 19 0.83 7.70 -1.67
N ALA A 20 0.26 6.59 -2.16
CA ALA A 20 1.05 5.42 -2.53
C ALA A 20 2.07 5.72 -3.64
N ASN A 21 1.67 6.54 -4.63
CA ASN A 21 2.55 6.92 -5.74
C ASN A 21 3.69 7.85 -5.36
N GLN A 22 3.62 8.58 -4.23
CA GLN A 22 4.75 9.36 -3.73
C GLN A 22 5.97 8.45 -3.51
N PHE A 23 5.73 7.27 -2.91
CA PHE A 23 6.77 6.27 -2.63
C PHE A 23 7.09 5.41 -3.85
N LEU A 24 6.07 4.88 -4.54
CA LEU A 24 6.29 3.96 -5.67
C LEU A 24 7.09 4.58 -6.82
N SER A 25 7.06 5.90 -6.97
CA SER A 25 7.85 6.62 -7.96
C SER A 25 9.37 6.39 -7.82
N GLU A 26 9.86 6.13 -6.61
CA GLU A 26 11.28 5.80 -6.33
C GLU A 26 11.73 4.54 -7.09
N ARG A 27 10.81 3.61 -7.33
CA ARG A 27 11.06 2.35 -8.05
C ARG A 27 10.47 2.35 -9.46
N ARG A 28 10.09 3.53 -9.99
CA ARG A 28 9.43 3.69 -11.31
C ARG A 28 8.14 2.88 -11.43
N LEU A 29 7.46 2.67 -10.30
CA LEU A 29 6.16 2.01 -10.22
C LEU A 29 5.06 3.06 -10.07
N LYS A 30 3.86 2.70 -10.49
CA LYS A 30 2.69 3.59 -10.42
C LYS A 30 1.42 2.77 -10.28
N ILE A 31 0.49 3.31 -9.51
CA ILE A 31 -0.91 2.89 -9.42
C ILE A 31 -1.74 3.94 -10.16
N GLU A 32 -2.50 3.51 -11.16
CA GLU A 32 -3.50 4.34 -11.84
C GLU A 32 -4.90 4.04 -11.29
N ASN A 33 -5.21 2.77 -11.12
CA ASN A 33 -6.42 2.29 -10.47
C ASN A 33 -6.09 1.40 -9.27
N ILE A 34 -6.25 1.94 -8.07
CA ILE A 34 -5.97 1.26 -6.79
C ILE A 34 -6.75 -0.04 -6.58
N GLU A 35 -7.88 -0.19 -7.28
CA GLU A 35 -8.73 -1.38 -7.22
C GLU A 35 -8.13 -2.59 -7.95
N THR A 36 -7.41 -2.33 -9.05
CA THR A 36 -6.90 -3.38 -9.94
C THR A 36 -5.39 -3.52 -9.90
N ASP A 37 -4.67 -2.41 -9.71
CA ASP A 37 -3.21 -2.37 -9.90
C ASP A 37 -2.44 -2.94 -8.71
N LEU A 38 -3.14 -3.26 -7.62
CA LEU A 38 -2.61 -4.01 -6.48
C LEU A 38 -2.73 -5.52 -6.67
N ALA A 39 -3.56 -6.00 -7.61
CA ALA A 39 -3.94 -7.41 -7.70
C ALA A 39 -2.73 -8.34 -7.90
N THR A 40 -1.70 -7.91 -8.64
CA THR A 40 -0.48 -8.72 -8.86
C THR A 40 0.39 -8.88 -7.60
N GLY A 41 0.16 -8.04 -6.59
CA GLY A 41 0.96 -7.91 -5.38
C GLY A 41 2.29 -7.17 -5.57
N ILE A 42 2.69 -6.83 -6.80
CA ILE A 42 3.97 -6.13 -7.07
C ILE A 42 3.98 -4.75 -6.42
N ASN A 43 2.96 -3.93 -6.72
CA ASN A 43 2.87 -2.57 -6.20
C ASN A 43 2.74 -2.58 -4.67
N LEU A 44 1.96 -3.49 -4.11
CA LEU A 44 1.79 -3.58 -2.66
C LEU A 44 3.09 -4.01 -1.95
N CYS A 45 3.78 -5.04 -2.44
CA CYS A 45 5.06 -5.46 -1.86
C CYS A 45 6.10 -4.34 -1.90
N ASN A 46 6.25 -3.66 -3.05
CA ASN A 46 7.20 -2.56 -3.17
C ASN A 46 6.84 -1.38 -2.27
N LEU A 47 5.56 -1.01 -2.19
CA LEU A 47 5.10 0.04 -1.30
C LEU A 47 5.47 -0.27 0.15
N LEU A 48 5.21 -1.50 0.62
CA LEU A 48 5.54 -1.93 1.98
C LEU A 48 7.06 -1.87 2.24
N GLU A 49 7.89 -2.32 1.30
CA GLU A 49 9.34 -2.25 1.47
C GLU A 49 9.86 -0.81 1.59
N ILE A 50 9.29 0.12 0.82
CA ILE A 50 9.70 1.53 0.86
C ILE A 50 9.25 2.18 2.16
N ILE A 51 7.97 2.10 2.53
CA ILE A 51 7.45 2.82 3.70
C ILE A 51 7.95 2.24 5.03
N SER A 52 8.32 0.96 5.06
CA SER A 52 8.85 0.32 6.28
C SER A 52 10.37 0.30 6.35
N SER A 53 11.06 0.63 5.26
CA SER A 53 12.52 0.45 5.11
C SER A 53 13.00 -0.98 5.42
N LYS A 54 12.14 -1.99 5.24
CA LYS A 54 12.42 -3.41 5.49
C LYS A 54 12.15 -4.22 4.23
N SER A 55 12.93 -5.28 4.00
CA SER A 55 12.64 -6.17 2.88
C SER A 55 11.52 -7.15 3.24
N LEU A 56 10.62 -7.38 2.30
CA LEU A 56 9.66 -8.48 2.38
C LEU A 56 10.37 -9.80 2.09
N GLY A 57 11.57 -9.81 1.51
CA GLY A 57 12.32 -10.96 0.97
C GLY A 57 11.86 -11.33 -0.44
N LYS A 58 12.12 -12.57 -0.91
CA LYS A 58 11.79 -12.99 -2.28
C LYS A 58 10.28 -13.16 -2.55
N TYR A 59 9.72 -12.37 -3.48
CA TYR A 59 8.38 -12.54 -4.06
C TYR A 59 8.45 -12.64 -5.59
N ASN A 60 7.37 -13.05 -6.26
CA ASN A 60 7.38 -13.23 -7.71
C ASN A 60 7.28 -11.88 -8.42
N HIS A 61 8.35 -11.47 -9.12
CA HIS A 61 8.43 -10.20 -9.86
C HIS A 61 7.78 -10.20 -11.24
N LYS A 62 7.41 -11.38 -11.76
CA LYS A 62 6.73 -11.55 -13.05
C LYS A 62 5.51 -12.48 -12.89
N PRO A 63 4.54 -12.13 -12.03
CA PRO A 63 3.45 -13.02 -11.76
C PRO A 63 2.48 -13.03 -12.96
N THR A 64 2.16 -14.23 -13.45
CA THR A 64 1.31 -14.44 -14.63
C THR A 64 -0.01 -15.13 -14.34
N MET A 65 -0.14 -15.78 -13.18
CA MET A 65 -1.29 -16.61 -12.80
C MET A 65 -1.85 -16.13 -11.47
N ARG A 66 -3.15 -16.35 -11.26
CA ARG A 66 -3.84 -15.99 -10.02
C ARG A 66 -3.16 -16.56 -8.77
N TYR A 67 -2.66 -17.80 -8.84
CA TYR A 67 -1.90 -18.39 -7.73
C TYR A 67 -0.68 -17.53 -7.33
N HIS A 68 0.10 -17.03 -8.31
CA HIS A 68 1.22 -16.13 -8.04
C HIS A 68 0.77 -14.80 -7.40
N TYR A 69 -0.42 -14.31 -7.77
CA TYR A 69 -1.00 -13.10 -7.18
C TYR A 69 -1.36 -13.31 -5.72
N LEU A 70 -1.96 -14.47 -5.40
CA LEU A 70 -2.29 -14.86 -4.03
C LEU A 70 -1.03 -15.05 -3.18
N GLU A 71 0.04 -15.66 -3.71
CA GLU A 71 1.31 -15.78 -3.01
C GLU A 71 1.93 -14.42 -2.67
N ASN A 72 2.03 -13.52 -3.66
CA ASN A 72 2.58 -12.18 -3.46
C ASN A 72 1.77 -11.38 -2.44
N ASN A 73 0.44 -11.32 -2.60
CA ASN A 73 -0.42 -10.59 -1.67
C ASN A 73 -0.49 -11.24 -0.30
N GLY A 74 -0.41 -12.58 -0.21
CA GLY A 74 -0.35 -13.30 1.06
C GLY A 74 0.90 -12.91 1.85
N ARG A 75 2.02 -12.73 1.15
CA ARG A 75 3.27 -12.24 1.72
C ARG A 75 3.18 -10.81 2.22
N ALA A 76 2.55 -9.93 1.44
CA ALA A 76 2.27 -8.55 1.86
C ALA A 76 1.37 -8.49 3.11
N VAL A 77 0.25 -9.23 3.11
CA VAL A 77 -0.68 -9.31 4.24
C VAL A 77 0.02 -9.86 5.48
N LYS A 78 0.83 -10.91 5.33
CA LYS A 78 1.62 -11.46 6.43
C LYS A 78 2.60 -10.41 6.99
N PHE A 79 3.35 -9.75 6.13
CA PHE A 79 4.29 -8.70 6.54
C PHE A 79 3.59 -7.59 7.35
N ILE A 80 2.42 -7.14 6.90
CA ILE A 80 1.64 -6.11 7.61
C ILE A 80 1.24 -6.59 9.02
N LYS A 81 0.85 -7.86 9.15
CA LYS A 81 0.52 -8.47 10.45
C LYS A 81 1.75 -8.61 11.35
N ASP A 82 2.89 -9.00 10.78
CA ASP A 82 4.17 -9.13 11.49
C ASP A 82 4.68 -7.76 12.01
N GLU A 83 4.37 -6.67 11.31
CA GLU A 83 4.61 -5.28 11.78
C GLU A 83 3.64 -4.82 12.90
N GLY A 84 2.70 -5.69 13.32
CA GLY A 84 1.74 -5.45 14.39
C GLY A 84 0.43 -4.79 13.97
N LEU A 85 0.19 -4.58 12.67
CA LEU A 85 -1.02 -3.93 12.19
C LEU A 85 -2.17 -4.95 12.06
N GLN A 86 -3.35 -4.56 12.52
CA GLN A 86 -4.54 -5.42 12.47
C GLN A 86 -5.26 -5.27 11.13
N LEU A 87 -5.33 -6.37 10.38
CA LEU A 87 -6.08 -6.50 9.13
C LEU A 87 -7.33 -7.36 9.38
N VAL A 88 -8.36 -6.77 9.99
CA VAL A 88 -9.60 -7.50 10.33
C VAL A 88 -10.39 -7.77 9.05
N GLY A 89 -10.53 -9.05 8.71
CA GLY A 89 -11.33 -9.48 7.55
C GLY A 89 -10.75 -9.09 6.19
N ILE A 90 -9.42 -8.90 6.10
CA ILE A 90 -8.73 -8.64 4.83
C ILE A 90 -7.75 -9.80 4.56
N GLY A 91 -8.04 -10.57 3.51
CA GLY A 91 -7.19 -11.62 2.97
C GLY A 91 -6.51 -11.23 1.65
N PRO A 92 -5.55 -12.03 1.17
CA PRO A 92 -4.93 -11.81 -0.13
C PRO A 92 -5.94 -11.88 -1.29
N GLU A 93 -6.94 -12.75 -1.21
CA GLU A 93 -8.03 -12.90 -2.19
C GLU A 93 -8.80 -11.59 -2.40
N ASP A 94 -9.03 -10.82 -1.34
CA ASP A 94 -9.77 -9.54 -1.43
C ASP A 94 -9.01 -8.50 -2.26
N ILE A 95 -7.68 -8.55 -2.21
CA ILE A 95 -6.80 -7.66 -2.96
C ILE A 95 -6.73 -8.13 -4.42
N VAL A 96 -6.59 -9.43 -4.65
CA VAL A 96 -6.55 -10.01 -6.00
C VAL A 96 -7.88 -9.82 -6.73
N ASP A 97 -9.01 -9.90 -6.01
CA ASP A 97 -10.36 -9.75 -6.57
C ASP A 97 -10.86 -8.30 -6.62
N GLY A 98 -10.03 -7.33 -6.25
CA GLY A 98 -10.38 -5.92 -6.35
C GLY A 98 -11.51 -5.49 -5.41
N LYS A 99 -11.59 -6.05 -4.20
CA LYS A 99 -12.60 -5.66 -3.19
C LYS A 99 -12.30 -4.26 -2.67
N LEU A 100 -12.76 -3.25 -3.41
CA LEU A 100 -12.39 -1.83 -3.21
C LEU A 100 -12.48 -1.36 -1.76
N LYS A 101 -13.57 -1.67 -1.04
CA LYS A 101 -13.75 -1.25 0.36
C LYS A 101 -12.64 -1.79 1.29
N LEU A 102 -12.25 -3.05 1.08
CA LEU A 102 -11.19 -3.70 1.86
C LEU A 102 -9.81 -3.17 1.47
N ILE A 103 -9.56 -2.94 0.18
CA ILE A 103 -8.34 -2.31 -0.31
C ILE A 103 -8.16 -0.90 0.26
N LEU A 104 -9.21 -0.07 0.25
CA LEU A 104 -9.16 1.26 0.85
C LEU A 104 -8.89 1.19 2.36
N GLY A 105 -9.49 0.21 3.06
CA GLY A 105 -9.20 -0.05 4.48
C GLY A 105 -7.74 -0.42 4.74
N LEU A 106 -7.17 -1.30 3.91
CA LEU A 106 -5.77 -1.70 3.99
C LEU A 106 -4.84 -0.50 3.81
N ILE A 107 -5.04 0.30 2.75
CA ILE A 107 -4.17 1.44 2.45
C ILE A 107 -4.30 2.53 3.53
N TRP A 108 -5.51 2.74 4.06
CA TRP A 108 -5.72 3.63 5.21
C TRP A 108 -4.93 3.19 6.44
N THR A 109 -4.95 1.89 6.77
CA THR A 109 -4.16 1.33 7.88
C THR A 109 -2.66 1.59 7.70
N LEU A 110 -2.13 1.49 6.47
CA LEU A 110 -0.73 1.81 6.17
C LEU A 110 -0.44 3.31 6.31
N ILE A 111 -1.31 4.17 5.77
CA ILE A 111 -1.17 5.64 5.88
C ILE A 111 -1.06 6.04 7.34
N LEU A 112 -2.01 5.60 8.18
CA LEU A 112 -2.03 5.93 9.60
C LEU A 112 -0.76 5.48 10.31
N ARG A 113 -0.28 4.26 10.04
CA ARG A 113 0.91 3.73 10.69
C ARG A 113 2.16 4.52 10.32
N TYR A 114 2.38 4.77 9.03
CA TYR A 114 3.69 5.23 8.53
C TYR A 114 3.79 6.76 8.38
N GLN A 115 2.70 7.49 8.12
CA GLN A 115 2.77 8.96 8.14
C GLN A 115 2.97 9.52 9.55
N ILE A 116 2.36 8.89 10.58
CA ILE A 116 2.54 9.33 11.97
C ILE A 116 3.99 9.10 12.41
N ASN A 117 4.61 7.98 12.01
CA ASN A 117 6.03 7.72 12.31
C ASN A 117 6.95 8.75 11.67
N MET A 118 6.71 9.13 10.40
CA MET A 118 7.50 10.16 9.71
C MET A 118 7.45 11.52 10.41
N ILE A 119 6.27 11.91 10.93
CA ILE A 119 6.12 13.14 11.71
C ILE A 119 6.83 13.06 13.07
N GLY A 120 6.98 11.85 13.63
CA GLY A 120 7.69 11.61 14.89
C GLY A 120 9.22 11.66 14.76
N GLU A 121 9.77 11.32 13.60
CA GLU A 121 11.22 11.36 13.34
C GLU A 121 11.75 12.78 13.03
N ASP A 122 10.89 13.69 12.55
CA ASP A 122 11.25 15.06 12.13
C ASP A 122 11.19 16.10 13.29
N ARG A 123 11.28 15.67 14.56
CA ARG A 123 11.31 16.56 15.73
C ARG A 123 12.48 16.30 16.67
N GLY A 124 13.67 16.65 16.20
CA GLY A 124 14.78 17.00 17.08
C GLY A 124 15.73 17.90 16.33
N PRO A 125 15.96 19.16 16.74
CA PRO A 125 17.00 19.95 16.11
C PRO A 125 18.33 19.24 16.33
N ALA A 126 19.08 19.04 15.24
CA ALA A 126 20.40 18.44 15.24
C ALA A 126 21.46 19.40 15.83
N TRP A 127 21.20 19.94 17.01
CA TRP A 127 22.23 20.54 17.84
C TRP A 127 22.64 19.50 18.87
N HIS A 128 23.76 18.80 18.62
CA HIS A 128 24.81 18.59 19.60
C HIS A 128 26.04 17.90 18.95
N TYR A 129 27.21 18.50 19.25
CA TYR A 129 28.61 18.07 19.02
C TYR A 129 29.30 18.44 17.69
N ARG A 130 29.65 19.72 17.51
CA ARG A 130 30.97 20.28 17.87
C ARG A 130 30.95 21.81 17.78
#